data_AF-A0A9D5GW42-F1
#
_entry.id   AF-A0A9D5GW42-F1
#
_cell.length_a   1.000
_cell.length_b   1.000
_cell.length_c   1.000
_cell.angle_alpha   90.00
_cell.angle_beta   90.00
_cell.angle_gamma   90.00
#
_symmetry.space_group_name_H-M   'P 1'
#
loop_
_entity.id
_entity.type
_entity.pdbx_description
1 polymer ?
#
loop_
_entity_poly.entity_id
_entity_poly.type
_entity_poly.pdbx_seq_one_letter_code
_entity_poly.pdbx_strand_id
1 'polypeptide(L)'
;MNKYLKGKGAQINVPNRFLKQELNTEDTNGLDEELIVGSPKTNVCYETPKKIISTNTSPDLVFNASINPYQGCEHGCVYCYARNSHEYWGFSAGLDFESKIIVKPDAPKLLEQEFLQATYRPKIIMLSGNTDCYQPLERKYKITRNLLMIFNKYRNPVSIITKNTLISRDIDLLEELARMNLVSIVLSIATLDEELRRILEPRTASASKKLKIIEELAAKNIPVGIMNAPIIPGLNHHETPLILKSASDAGAQFAGYTVVRLNGQISTIFKDWLEKTFPDRAKKVWNLIRELHEGNVNDSQFGRRMKGDGKFAEVIKKLFEINRRKYFKSKDAPKLSTDHFRKFGNYSLF
;
A
#
# COMPACT_ATOMS: atom_id res chain seq x y z
N MET A 1 16.98 -28.45 1.14
CA MET A 1 16.16 -27.51 0.35
C MET A 1 15.42 -26.62 1.33
N ASN A 2 15.75 -25.32 1.41
CA ASN A 2 15.04 -24.42 2.33
C ASN A 2 13.55 -24.35 1.96
N LYS A 3 12.69 -24.66 2.92
CA LYS A 3 11.23 -24.73 2.76
C LYS A 3 10.68 -23.33 2.44
N TYR A 4 10.29 -23.10 1.18
CA TYR A 4 9.67 -21.84 0.77
C TYR A 4 8.26 -21.72 1.36
N LEU A 5 8.00 -20.65 2.11
CA LEU A 5 6.71 -20.39 2.75
C LEU A 5 5.72 -19.85 1.73
N LYS A 6 4.84 -20.74 1.26
CA LYS A 6 3.80 -20.40 0.28
C LYS A 6 2.86 -19.32 0.83
N GLY A 7 2.52 -18.34 -0.01
CA GLY A 7 1.60 -17.25 0.35
C GLY A 7 2.21 -16.17 1.24
N LYS A 8 3.53 -16.22 1.46
CA LYS A 8 4.30 -15.25 2.24
C LYS A 8 5.30 -14.52 1.34
N GLY A 9 5.49 -13.23 1.59
CA GLY A 9 6.45 -12.42 0.84
C GLY A 9 7.84 -12.54 1.42
N ALA A 10 7.96 -12.16 2.69
CA ALA A 10 9.18 -12.41 3.45
C ALA A 10 9.31 -13.92 3.69
N GLN A 11 10.52 -14.44 3.51
CA GLN A 11 10.84 -15.85 3.77
C GLN A 11 11.64 -16.05 5.06
N ILE A 12 11.96 -14.96 5.74
CA ILE A 12 12.76 -14.90 6.96
C ILE A 12 12.20 -13.82 7.90
N ASN A 13 12.48 -13.93 9.19
CA ASN A 13 12.46 -12.79 10.10
C ASN A 13 13.87 -12.18 10.12
N VAL A 14 13.93 -10.86 9.97
CA VAL A 14 15.16 -10.07 10.07
C VAL A 14 15.25 -9.44 11.45
N PRO A 15 16.47 -9.16 11.94
CA PRO A 15 16.64 -8.58 13.25
C PRO A 15 15.90 -7.26 13.44
N ASN A 16 15.33 -7.04 14.62
CA ASN A 16 14.69 -5.77 14.94
C ASN A 16 15.77 -4.76 15.38
N ARG A 17 15.94 -3.67 14.61
CA ARG A 17 17.00 -2.68 14.86
C ARG A 17 16.93 -1.96 16.22
N PHE A 18 15.79 -1.99 16.88
CA PHE A 18 15.56 -1.28 18.15
C PHE A 18 15.72 -2.18 19.38
N LEU A 19 15.82 -3.51 19.19
CA LEU A 19 16.04 -4.45 20.28
C LEU A 19 17.54 -4.68 20.49
N LYS A 20 17.99 -4.61 21.76
CA LYS A 20 19.39 -4.83 22.14
C LYS A 20 19.76 -6.32 22.27
N GLN A 21 18.77 -7.18 22.46
CA GLN A 21 18.91 -8.62 22.63
C GLN A 21 17.85 -9.31 21.79
N GLU A 22 18.25 -10.34 21.06
CA GLU A 22 17.32 -11.22 20.34
C GLU A 22 17.31 -12.59 21.01
N LEU A 23 16.12 -13.10 21.26
CA LEU A 23 15.93 -14.51 21.57
C LEU A 23 16.11 -15.28 20.25
N ASN A 24 17.32 -15.80 20.04
CA ASN A 24 17.56 -16.68 18.92
C ASN A 24 16.84 -18.02 19.20
N THR A 25 15.76 -18.28 18.48
CA THR A 25 15.00 -19.55 18.60
C THR A 25 15.57 -20.65 17.71
N GLU A 26 16.71 -20.40 17.05
CA GLU A 26 17.45 -21.40 16.27
C GLU A 26 18.28 -22.37 17.12
N ASP A 27 18.31 -22.22 18.45
CA ASP A 27 18.93 -23.21 19.35
C ASP A 27 18.03 -24.45 19.47
N THR A 28 18.18 -25.39 18.54
CA THR A 28 17.49 -26.69 18.53
C THR A 28 18.03 -27.69 19.57
N ASN A 29 18.80 -27.23 20.57
CA ASN A 29 19.44 -28.11 21.55
C ASN A 29 18.56 -28.45 22.77
N GLY A 30 17.24 -28.25 22.69
CA GLY A 30 16.35 -28.60 23.79
C GLY A 30 14.89 -28.71 23.39
N LEU A 31 14.43 -29.96 23.32
CA LEU A 31 13.05 -30.46 23.15
C LEU A 31 12.63 -30.73 21.70
N ASP A 32 12.52 -32.04 21.42
CA ASP A 32 12.04 -32.71 20.21
C ASP A 32 10.55 -32.48 19.94
N GLU A 33 10.12 -31.23 19.81
CA GLU A 33 8.92 -30.93 19.05
C GLU A 33 9.37 -30.42 17.69
N GLU A 34 9.15 -31.21 16.63
CA GLU A 34 9.06 -30.65 15.29
C GLU A 34 8.03 -29.50 15.36
N LEU A 35 8.50 -28.27 15.49
CA LEU A 35 7.70 -27.07 15.26
C LEU A 35 7.10 -27.30 13.88
N ILE A 36 5.82 -27.68 13.82
CA ILE A 36 5.11 -27.87 12.58
C ILE A 36 5.19 -26.53 11.87
N VAL A 37 6.16 -26.40 10.95
CA VAL A 37 6.38 -25.22 10.11
C VAL A 37 5.27 -25.21 9.07
N GLY A 38 4.03 -25.05 9.54
CA GLY A 38 2.92 -24.58 8.75
C GLY A 38 3.17 -23.11 8.41
N SER A 39 2.56 -22.64 7.33
CA SER A 39 2.60 -21.21 7.00
C SER A 39 2.09 -20.41 8.20
N PRO A 40 2.84 -19.42 8.73
CA PRO A 40 2.48 -18.76 9.98
C PRO A 40 1.08 -18.16 9.86
N LYS A 41 0.17 -18.63 10.72
CA LYS A 41 -1.21 -18.13 10.79
C LYS A 41 -1.19 -16.65 11.19
N THR A 42 -2.18 -15.89 10.70
CA THR A 42 -2.33 -14.49 11.11
C THR A 42 -2.72 -14.42 12.59
N ASN A 43 -1.84 -13.86 13.41
CA ASN A 43 -2.08 -13.44 14.78
C ASN A 43 -2.56 -11.99 14.79
N VAL A 44 -3.60 -11.73 15.57
CA VAL A 44 -4.20 -10.39 15.67
C VAL A 44 -3.95 -9.79 17.04
N CYS A 45 -3.39 -8.60 17.05
CA CYS A 45 -3.27 -7.76 18.23
C CYS A 45 -4.24 -6.58 18.12
N TYR A 46 -4.63 -6.00 19.25
CA TYR A 46 -5.52 -4.83 19.28
C TYR A 46 -4.79 -3.62 19.85
N GLU A 47 -5.02 -2.46 19.26
CA GLU A 47 -4.50 -1.18 19.75
C GLU A 47 -5.63 -0.15 19.77
N THR A 48 -5.72 0.61 20.87
CA THR A 48 -6.62 1.77 20.99
C THR A 48 -5.76 3.04 21.05
N PRO A 49 -5.47 3.68 19.92
CA PRO A 49 -4.63 4.87 19.90
C PRO A 49 -5.39 6.08 20.46
N LYS A 50 -4.67 7.10 20.97
CA LYS A 50 -5.28 8.35 21.45
C LYS A 50 -5.87 9.21 20.33
N LYS A 51 -5.28 9.15 19.14
CA LYS A 51 -5.72 9.84 17.91
C LYS A 51 -5.58 8.90 16.73
N ILE A 52 -6.45 9.03 15.74
CA ILE A 52 -6.43 8.16 14.56
C ILE A 52 -5.78 8.81 13.34
N ILE A 53 -5.85 10.15 13.22
CA ILE A 53 -5.20 10.88 12.12
C ILE A 53 -3.72 11.08 12.44
N SER A 54 -2.87 10.53 11.59
CA SER A 54 -1.43 10.82 11.56
C SER A 54 -1.14 11.90 10.54
N THR A 55 -0.16 12.77 10.82
CA THR A 55 0.25 13.85 9.90
C THR A 55 1.71 13.74 9.50
N ASN A 56 2.06 14.29 8.33
CA ASN A 56 3.43 14.35 7.85
C ASN A 56 3.67 15.66 7.08
N THR A 57 4.94 16.04 6.93
CA THR A 57 5.39 17.24 6.21
C THR A 57 6.26 16.90 5.00
N SER A 58 6.14 15.68 4.46
CA SER A 58 7.02 15.23 3.39
C SER A 58 6.67 15.92 2.06
N PRO A 59 7.64 16.54 1.37
CA PRO A 59 7.38 17.22 0.10
C PRO A 59 7.07 16.25 -1.06
N ASP A 60 7.34 14.95 -0.88
CA ASP A 60 7.08 13.92 -1.91
C ASP A 60 5.66 13.36 -1.86
N LEU A 61 4.92 13.60 -0.77
CA LEU A 61 3.57 13.09 -0.61
C LEU A 61 2.57 14.16 -1.00
N VAL A 62 1.58 13.78 -1.79
CA VAL A 62 0.45 14.65 -2.15
C VAL A 62 -0.56 14.80 -0.99
N PHE A 63 -0.31 14.15 0.15
CA PHE A 63 -1.17 14.16 1.32
C PHE A 63 -0.35 14.38 2.60
N ASN A 64 -0.93 15.17 3.51
CA ASN A 64 -0.30 15.51 4.79
C ASN A 64 -1.02 14.88 5.99
N ALA A 65 -2.13 14.17 5.75
CA ALA A 65 -2.92 13.48 6.77
C ALA A 65 -3.31 12.07 6.29
N SER A 66 -3.22 11.08 7.17
CA SER A 66 -3.56 9.70 6.85
C SER A 66 -4.17 8.96 8.03
N ILE A 67 -4.97 7.94 7.74
CA ILE A 67 -5.48 6.97 8.70
C ILE A 67 -5.05 5.57 8.25
N ASN A 68 -4.50 4.82 9.19
CA ASN A 68 -4.13 3.42 9.01
C ASN A 68 -4.96 2.58 9.99
N PRO A 69 -6.07 1.95 9.56
CA PRO A 69 -6.94 1.16 10.44
C PRO A 69 -6.27 -0.12 10.97
N TYR A 70 -5.16 -0.50 10.34
CA TYR A 70 -4.33 -1.63 10.71
C TYR A 70 -2.85 -1.20 10.78
N GLN A 71 -2.03 -1.96 11.49
CA GLN A 71 -0.57 -1.96 11.30
C GLN A 71 -0.14 -3.36 10.91
N GLY A 72 0.80 -3.44 9.96
CA GLY A 72 1.07 -4.69 9.27
C GLY A 72 0.13 -4.84 8.08
N CYS A 73 0.47 -5.74 7.17
CA CYS A 73 -0.38 -5.99 6.01
C CYS A 73 -0.28 -7.43 5.57
N GLU A 74 -1.43 -8.09 5.53
CA GLU A 74 -1.53 -9.45 5.08
C GLU A 74 -1.15 -9.63 3.61
N HIS A 75 -1.17 -8.59 2.79
CA HIS A 75 -0.72 -8.71 1.39
C HIS A 75 0.68 -9.28 1.24
N GLY A 76 1.56 -9.05 2.23
CA GLY A 76 2.89 -9.63 2.25
C GLY A 76 3.74 -9.22 1.04
N CYS A 77 3.61 -7.98 0.55
CA CYS A 77 4.44 -7.54 -0.57
C CYS A 77 5.92 -7.49 -0.13
N VAL A 78 6.81 -8.23 -0.78
CA VAL A 78 8.20 -8.40 -0.31
C VAL A 78 8.98 -7.08 -0.22
N TYR A 79 8.70 -6.15 -1.14
CA TYR A 79 9.35 -4.84 -1.26
C TYR A 79 8.73 -3.75 -0.37
N CYS A 80 7.71 -4.07 0.44
CA CYS A 80 6.86 -3.06 1.08
C CYS A 80 7.63 -2.19 2.09
N TYR A 81 7.71 -0.88 1.85
CA TYR A 81 8.39 0.05 2.77
C TYR A 81 7.80 0.05 4.18
N ALA A 82 6.51 -0.27 4.31
CA ALA A 82 5.79 -0.26 5.57
C ALA A 82 6.30 -1.34 6.54
N ARG A 83 7.05 -2.35 6.08
CA ARG A 83 7.56 -3.39 6.99
C ARG A 83 8.48 -2.83 8.07
N ASN A 84 9.21 -1.77 7.76
CA ASN A 84 10.07 -1.12 8.75
C ASN A 84 9.29 -0.56 9.95
N SER A 85 7.99 -0.23 9.80
CA SER A 85 7.24 0.28 10.95
C SER A 85 7.02 -0.78 12.01
N HIS A 86 6.95 -2.07 11.63
CA HIS A 86 6.72 -3.17 12.57
C HIS A 86 7.79 -3.27 13.65
N GLU A 87 9.00 -2.79 13.36
CA GLU A 87 10.11 -2.74 14.30
C GLU A 87 9.79 -1.87 15.53
N TYR A 88 8.96 -0.83 15.40
CA TYR A 88 8.56 0.04 16.53
C TYR A 88 7.71 -0.68 17.59
N TRP A 89 7.07 -1.80 17.24
CA TRP A 89 6.30 -2.63 18.17
C TRP A 89 7.08 -3.84 18.67
N GLY A 90 8.40 -3.88 18.47
CA GLY A 90 9.25 -5.01 18.86
C GLY A 90 9.14 -6.22 17.93
N PHE A 91 8.44 -6.10 16.80
CA PHE A 91 8.29 -7.18 15.82
C PHE A 91 9.35 -7.12 14.71
N SER A 92 9.56 -8.23 14.02
CA SER A 92 10.40 -8.22 12.83
C SER A 92 9.72 -7.54 11.63
N ALA A 93 10.50 -6.88 10.78
CA ALA A 93 10.04 -6.41 9.47
C ALA A 93 9.81 -7.57 8.46
N GLY A 94 10.23 -8.80 8.80
CA GLY A 94 10.10 -9.98 7.97
C GLY A 94 8.69 -10.57 7.97
N LEU A 95 8.59 -11.85 8.37
CA LEU A 95 7.34 -12.60 8.45
C LEU A 95 6.35 -12.00 9.46
N ASP A 96 6.84 -11.40 10.55
CA ASP A 96 5.98 -10.79 11.56
C ASP A 96 5.10 -9.68 10.98
N PHE A 97 5.58 -8.88 10.02
CA PHE A 97 4.77 -7.82 9.37
C PHE A 97 3.48 -8.33 8.70
N GLU A 98 3.52 -9.53 8.13
CA GLU A 98 2.43 -10.12 7.37
C GLU A 98 1.70 -11.24 8.13
N SER A 99 2.14 -11.55 9.34
CA SER A 99 1.54 -12.56 10.22
C SER A 99 1.11 -12.03 11.58
N LYS A 100 1.60 -10.88 12.05
CA LYS A 100 1.17 -10.22 13.29
C LYS A 100 0.55 -8.87 12.94
N ILE A 101 -0.78 -8.82 12.87
CA ILE A 101 -1.51 -7.62 12.44
C ILE A 101 -2.11 -6.94 13.66
N ILE A 102 -1.82 -5.65 13.82
CA ILE A 102 -2.42 -4.82 14.86
C ILE A 102 -3.66 -4.15 14.28
N VAL A 103 -4.81 -4.35 14.92
CA VAL A 103 -6.12 -3.83 14.51
C VAL A 103 -6.52 -2.68 15.41
N LYS A 104 -7.05 -1.60 14.83
CA LYS A 104 -7.56 -0.42 15.55
C LYS A 104 -9.09 -0.35 15.48
N PRO A 105 -9.82 -1.16 16.28
CA PRO A 105 -11.27 -1.27 16.17
C PRO A 105 -11.99 0.07 16.43
N ASP A 106 -11.43 0.90 17.31
CA ASP A 106 -11.99 2.21 17.68
C ASP A 106 -11.72 3.32 16.64
N ALA A 107 -11.06 3.02 15.51
CA ALA A 107 -10.70 4.02 14.50
C ALA A 107 -11.88 4.89 14.03
N PRO A 108 -13.10 4.36 13.75
CA PRO A 108 -14.24 5.19 13.36
C PRO A 108 -14.69 6.14 14.48
N LYS A 109 -14.74 5.64 15.73
CA LYS A 109 -15.11 6.43 16.92
C LYS A 109 -14.12 7.58 17.15
N LEU A 110 -12.82 7.28 17.06
CA LEU A 110 -11.76 8.28 17.22
C LEU A 110 -11.80 9.33 16.09
N LEU A 111 -12.12 8.92 14.86
CA LEU A 111 -12.26 9.84 13.74
C LEU A 111 -13.42 10.81 13.96
N GLU A 112 -14.57 10.29 14.39
CA GLU A 112 -15.74 11.10 14.68
C GLU A 112 -15.46 12.10 15.82
N GLN A 113 -14.79 11.65 16.89
CA GLN A 113 -14.34 12.54 17.97
C GLN A 113 -13.43 13.66 17.47
N GLU A 114 -12.53 13.37 16.52
CA GLU A 114 -11.64 14.37 15.94
C GLU A 114 -12.40 15.39 15.07
N PHE A 115 -13.38 14.94 14.27
CA PHE A 115 -14.23 15.82 13.45
C PHE A 115 -15.12 16.75 14.28
N LEU A 116 -15.52 16.33 15.48
CA LEU A 116 -16.32 17.12 16.40
C LEU A 116 -15.53 18.23 17.10
N GLN A 117 -14.19 18.21 17.06
CA GLN A 117 -13.37 19.21 17.74
C GLN A 117 -13.64 20.62 17.20
N ALA A 118 -13.71 21.60 18.11
CA ALA A 118 -13.92 23.01 17.75
C ALA A 118 -12.90 23.51 16.71
N THR A 119 -11.65 23.05 16.84
CA THR A 119 -10.48 23.42 16.04
C THR A 119 -10.34 22.62 14.74
N TYR A 120 -11.15 21.57 14.51
CA TYR A 120 -11.03 20.76 13.30
C TYR A 120 -11.26 21.60 12.04
N ARG A 121 -10.44 21.33 11.02
CA ARG A 121 -10.56 21.91 9.67
C ARG A 121 -10.54 20.77 8.66
N PRO A 122 -11.53 20.70 7.75
CA PRO A 122 -11.60 19.63 6.77
C PRO A 122 -10.35 19.61 5.90
N LYS A 123 -9.88 18.41 5.63
CA LYS A 123 -8.68 18.15 4.84
C LYS A 123 -8.77 16.77 4.23
N ILE A 124 -8.08 16.57 3.12
CA ILE A 124 -7.99 15.27 2.45
C ILE A 124 -7.24 14.31 3.37
N ILE A 125 -7.89 13.21 3.75
CA ILE A 125 -7.28 12.16 4.56
C ILE A 125 -7.02 10.94 3.68
N MET A 126 -5.78 10.46 3.68
CA MET A 126 -5.40 9.26 2.96
C MET A 126 -5.66 8.00 3.80
N LEU A 127 -6.43 7.05 3.28
CA LEU A 127 -6.49 5.67 3.77
C LEU A 127 -5.40 4.82 3.11
N SER A 128 -4.83 3.89 3.87
CA SER A 128 -3.76 2.97 3.42
C SER A 128 -2.39 3.62 3.18
N GLY A 129 -1.97 4.52 4.07
CA GLY A 129 -0.64 5.15 3.97
C GLY A 129 0.52 4.25 4.41
N ASN A 130 0.29 3.28 5.30
CA ASN A 130 1.30 2.36 5.85
C ASN A 130 0.76 0.94 6.08
N THR A 131 -0.36 0.61 5.44
CA THR A 131 -1.05 -0.68 5.43
C THR A 131 -1.99 -0.68 4.23
N ASP A 132 -2.71 -1.77 3.98
CA ASP A 132 -3.86 -1.75 3.08
C ASP A 132 -5.16 -1.84 3.90
N CYS A 133 -6.01 -0.83 3.79
CA CYS A 133 -7.30 -0.76 4.47
C CYS A 133 -8.29 -1.83 4.01
N TYR A 134 -8.05 -2.48 2.85
CA TYR A 134 -8.82 -3.58 2.30
C TYR A 134 -8.05 -4.91 2.27
N GLN A 135 -7.05 -5.06 3.16
CA GLN A 135 -6.40 -6.37 3.38
C GLN A 135 -7.41 -7.44 3.84
N PRO A 136 -7.13 -8.75 3.68
CA PRO A 136 -8.09 -9.83 3.98
C PRO A 136 -8.85 -9.72 5.32
N LEU A 137 -8.20 -9.31 6.41
CA LEU A 137 -8.85 -9.07 7.71
C LEU A 137 -10.02 -8.05 7.68
N GLU A 138 -10.03 -7.11 6.74
CA GLU A 138 -11.11 -6.12 6.58
C GLU A 138 -12.46 -6.78 6.24
N ARG A 139 -12.48 -8.01 5.72
CA ARG A 139 -13.72 -8.77 5.52
C ARG A 139 -14.46 -9.01 6.83
N LYS A 140 -13.72 -9.24 7.91
CA LYS A 140 -14.24 -9.49 9.26
C LYS A 140 -14.52 -8.19 10.01
N TYR A 141 -13.53 -7.29 10.05
CA TYR A 141 -13.58 -6.13 10.94
C TYR A 141 -14.41 -4.96 10.41
N LYS A 142 -14.53 -4.81 9.08
CA LYS A 142 -15.31 -3.74 8.44
C LYS A 142 -14.94 -2.32 8.92
N ILE A 143 -13.71 -2.11 9.39
CA ILE A 143 -13.28 -0.82 9.95
C ILE A 143 -13.25 0.23 8.85
N THR A 144 -12.78 -0.13 7.65
CA THR A 144 -12.75 0.77 6.50
C THR A 144 -14.16 1.19 6.10
N ARG A 145 -15.11 0.26 6.06
CA ARG A 145 -16.53 0.61 5.79
C ARG A 145 -17.06 1.60 6.82
N ASN A 146 -16.83 1.34 8.11
CA ASN A 146 -17.28 2.24 9.18
C ASN A 146 -16.60 3.62 9.11
N LEU A 147 -15.32 3.68 8.75
CA LEU A 147 -14.63 4.94 8.48
C LEU A 147 -15.29 5.70 7.32
N LEU A 148 -15.64 5.01 6.22
CA LEU A 148 -16.33 5.61 5.08
C LEU A 148 -17.72 6.16 5.46
N MET A 149 -18.45 5.48 6.35
CA MET A 149 -19.70 6.01 6.90
C MET A 149 -19.48 7.33 7.66
N ILE A 150 -18.40 7.44 8.44
CA ILE A 150 -18.04 8.69 9.12
C ILE A 150 -17.63 9.77 8.09
N PHE A 151 -16.84 9.43 7.08
CA PHE A 151 -16.50 10.35 5.99
C PHE A 151 -17.75 10.88 5.28
N ASN A 152 -18.74 10.03 4.99
CA ASN A 152 -20.03 10.44 4.41
C ASN A 152 -20.84 11.33 5.35
N LYS A 153 -21.00 10.94 6.61
CA LYS A 153 -21.75 11.70 7.63
C LYS A 153 -21.24 13.13 7.77
N TYR A 154 -19.92 13.30 7.82
CA TYR A 154 -19.27 14.60 8.01
C TYR A 154 -18.86 15.26 6.69
N ARG A 155 -19.04 14.58 5.55
CA ARG A 155 -18.64 15.02 4.21
C ARG A 155 -17.18 15.52 4.16
N ASN A 156 -16.30 14.80 4.85
CA ASN A 156 -14.86 15.09 4.79
C ASN A 156 -14.22 14.32 3.63
N PRO A 157 -13.35 14.93 2.82
CA PRO A 157 -12.74 14.24 1.70
C PRO A 157 -11.76 13.14 2.14
N VAL A 158 -11.73 12.05 1.38
CA VAL A 158 -10.89 10.88 1.62
C VAL A 158 -10.26 10.38 0.32
N SER A 159 -8.98 10.06 0.35
CA SER A 159 -8.30 9.36 -0.75
C SER A 159 -7.95 7.96 -0.30
N ILE A 160 -8.05 6.97 -1.19
CA ILE A 160 -7.82 5.56 -0.84
C ILE A 160 -6.85 4.94 -1.83
N ILE A 161 -5.82 4.25 -1.33
CA ILE A 161 -5.01 3.34 -2.15
C ILE A 161 -5.22 1.90 -1.71
N THR A 162 -5.35 0.98 -2.66
CA THR A 162 -5.47 -0.45 -2.34
C THR A 162 -4.95 -1.36 -3.45
N LYS A 163 -4.67 -2.62 -3.10
CA LYS A 163 -4.31 -3.72 -4.00
C LYS A 163 -5.38 -4.82 -4.06
N ASN A 164 -6.54 -4.62 -3.44
CA ASN A 164 -7.54 -5.67 -3.29
C ASN A 164 -8.92 -5.26 -3.82
N THR A 165 -9.74 -6.25 -4.14
CA THR A 165 -11.07 -6.02 -4.73
C THR A 165 -12.18 -5.82 -3.70
N LEU A 166 -11.86 -5.93 -2.40
CA LEU A 166 -12.86 -5.78 -1.33
C LEU A 166 -13.50 -4.38 -1.31
N ILE A 167 -12.86 -3.38 -1.91
CA ILE A 167 -13.42 -2.05 -2.15
C ILE A 167 -14.77 -2.09 -2.87
N SER A 168 -15.05 -3.11 -3.70
CA SER A 168 -16.36 -3.32 -4.34
C SER A 168 -17.54 -3.36 -3.35
N ARG A 169 -17.30 -3.86 -2.13
CA ARG A 169 -18.31 -3.92 -1.05
C ARG A 169 -18.85 -2.54 -0.69
N ASP A 170 -17.99 -1.52 -0.75
CA ASP A 170 -18.27 -0.20 -0.21
C ASP A 170 -18.56 0.84 -1.30
N ILE A 171 -18.82 0.39 -2.54
CA ILE A 171 -19.16 1.23 -3.69
C ILE A 171 -20.36 2.14 -3.39
N ASP A 172 -21.34 1.68 -2.61
CA ASP A 172 -22.49 2.47 -2.18
C ASP A 172 -22.06 3.76 -1.47
N LEU A 173 -21.11 3.65 -0.53
CA LEU A 173 -20.58 4.80 0.21
C LEU A 173 -19.66 5.67 -0.66
N LEU A 174 -18.85 5.04 -1.53
CA LEU A 174 -17.92 5.74 -2.40
C LEU A 174 -18.65 6.58 -3.46
N GLU A 175 -19.78 6.08 -3.99
CA GLU A 175 -20.60 6.81 -4.96
C GLU A 175 -21.18 8.10 -4.35
N GLU A 176 -21.63 8.06 -3.09
CA GLU A 176 -22.10 9.25 -2.37
C GLU A 176 -21.00 10.32 -2.22
N LEU A 177 -19.80 9.91 -1.81
CA LEU A 177 -18.65 10.82 -1.72
C LEU A 177 -18.27 11.38 -3.09
N ALA A 178 -18.31 10.56 -4.14
CA ALA A 178 -17.93 10.95 -5.50
C ALA A 178 -18.83 12.05 -6.05
N ARG A 179 -20.15 11.98 -5.80
CA ARG A 179 -21.11 13.03 -6.22
C ARG A 179 -20.79 14.41 -5.67
N MET A 180 -20.05 14.49 -4.56
CA MET A 180 -19.63 15.74 -3.92
C MET A 180 -18.13 16.04 -4.15
N ASN A 181 -17.46 15.31 -5.03
CA ASN A 181 -16.01 15.43 -5.26
C ASN A 181 -15.19 15.25 -3.96
N LEU A 182 -15.59 14.29 -3.12
CA LEU A 182 -14.98 14.01 -1.81
C LEU A 182 -14.15 12.73 -1.78
N VAL A 183 -14.07 11.97 -2.88
CA VAL A 183 -13.29 10.74 -2.93
C VAL A 183 -12.45 10.59 -4.19
N SER A 184 -11.26 10.03 -4.01
CA SER A 184 -10.38 9.57 -5.09
C SER A 184 -9.82 8.20 -4.74
N ILE A 185 -9.87 7.28 -5.69
CA ILE A 185 -9.43 5.89 -5.52
C ILE A 185 -8.20 5.62 -6.38
N VAL A 186 -7.22 4.92 -5.82
CA VAL A 186 -6.03 4.47 -6.52
C VAL A 186 -5.85 2.97 -6.35
N LEU A 187 -5.82 2.23 -7.46
CA LEU A 187 -5.49 0.81 -7.46
C LEU A 187 -4.01 0.64 -7.80
N SER A 188 -3.26 -0.06 -6.95
CA SER A 188 -1.85 -0.35 -7.22
C SER A 188 -1.70 -1.60 -8.11
N ILE A 189 -1.03 -1.44 -9.25
CA ILE A 189 -0.77 -2.50 -10.22
C ILE A 189 0.72 -2.50 -10.54
N ALA A 190 1.48 -3.40 -9.88
CA ALA A 190 2.91 -3.54 -10.13
C ALA A 190 3.23 -4.34 -11.40
N THR A 191 2.38 -5.30 -11.77
CA THR A 191 2.60 -6.21 -12.91
C THR A 191 1.25 -6.76 -13.40
N LEU A 192 1.16 -7.09 -14.69
CA LEU A 192 0.06 -7.86 -15.28
C LEU A 192 0.36 -9.36 -15.28
N ASP A 193 1.63 -9.74 -15.10
CA ASP A 193 2.06 -11.13 -14.95
C ASP A 193 1.58 -11.69 -13.59
N GLU A 194 0.68 -12.67 -13.69
CA GLU A 194 0.08 -13.36 -12.56
C GLU A 194 1.09 -14.22 -11.80
N GLU A 195 2.10 -14.78 -12.47
CA GLU A 195 3.15 -15.57 -11.84
C GLU A 195 4.05 -14.67 -10.99
N LEU A 196 4.53 -13.56 -11.58
CA LEU A 196 5.31 -12.56 -10.86
C LEU A 196 4.52 -11.98 -9.67
N ARG A 197 3.23 -11.68 -9.86
CA ARG A 197 2.37 -11.18 -8.79
C ARG A 197 2.25 -12.18 -7.63
N ARG A 198 2.11 -13.48 -7.88
CA ARG A 198 1.99 -14.52 -6.82
C ARG A 198 3.22 -14.60 -5.92
N ILE A 199 4.41 -14.32 -6.42
CA ILE A 199 5.65 -14.37 -5.64
C ILE A 199 6.05 -13.01 -5.06
N LEU A 200 5.67 -11.90 -5.71
CA LEU A 200 6.01 -10.54 -5.29
C LEU A 200 4.95 -9.94 -4.33
N GLU A 201 3.67 -10.25 -4.57
CA GLU A 201 2.48 -9.72 -3.89
C GLU A 201 1.46 -10.84 -3.58
N PRO A 202 1.83 -11.87 -2.79
CA PRO A 202 1.17 -13.18 -2.77
C PRO A 202 -0.32 -13.16 -2.42
N ARG A 203 -0.76 -12.25 -1.55
CA ARG A 203 -2.15 -12.17 -1.07
C ARG A 203 -2.92 -10.96 -1.59
N THR A 204 -2.46 -10.35 -2.68
CA THR A 204 -3.18 -9.26 -3.38
C THR A 204 -4.09 -9.80 -4.48
N ALA A 205 -5.00 -8.96 -4.98
CA ALA A 205 -5.84 -9.33 -6.12
C ALA A 205 -5.01 -9.37 -7.42
N SER A 206 -5.38 -10.29 -8.33
CA SER A 206 -4.80 -10.35 -9.67
C SER A 206 -5.02 -9.05 -10.43
N ALA A 207 -4.15 -8.74 -11.40
CA ALA A 207 -4.28 -7.56 -12.23
C ALA A 207 -5.63 -7.51 -12.95
N SER A 208 -6.09 -8.63 -13.52
CA SER A 208 -7.40 -8.75 -14.17
C SER A 208 -8.56 -8.34 -13.26
N LYS A 209 -8.55 -8.79 -11.99
CA LYS A 209 -9.57 -8.42 -11.01
C LYS A 209 -9.49 -6.94 -10.63
N LYS A 210 -8.28 -6.38 -10.50
CA LYS A 210 -8.08 -4.95 -10.23
C LYS A 210 -8.60 -4.09 -11.40
N LEU A 211 -8.35 -4.49 -12.64
CA LEU A 211 -8.88 -3.81 -13.84
C LEU A 211 -10.41 -3.85 -13.87
N LYS A 212 -11.04 -4.98 -13.54
CA LYS A 212 -12.51 -5.06 -13.43
C LYS A 212 -13.07 -4.11 -12.37
N ILE A 213 -12.41 -3.98 -11.22
CA ILE A 213 -12.82 -3.01 -10.20
C ILE A 213 -12.69 -1.56 -10.70
N ILE A 214 -11.66 -1.25 -11.49
CA ILE A 214 -11.52 0.08 -12.10
C ILE A 214 -12.71 0.36 -13.02
N GLU A 215 -13.11 -0.62 -13.84
CA GLU A 215 -14.29 -0.53 -14.71
C GLU A 215 -15.58 -0.29 -13.92
N GLU A 216 -15.80 -1.08 -12.85
CA GLU A 216 -16.97 -0.93 -11.97
C GLU A 216 -17.04 0.45 -11.30
N LEU A 217 -15.90 0.97 -10.83
CA LEU A 217 -15.81 2.30 -10.22
C LEU A 217 -16.03 3.42 -11.26
N ALA A 218 -15.41 3.31 -12.44
CA ALA A 218 -15.53 4.27 -13.51
C ALA A 218 -16.97 4.35 -14.05
N ALA A 219 -17.65 3.20 -14.21
CA ALA A 219 -19.04 3.14 -14.63
C ALA A 219 -20.01 3.87 -13.68
N LYS A 220 -19.62 4.02 -12.42
CA LYS A 220 -20.35 4.76 -11.38
C LYS A 220 -19.88 6.20 -11.18
N ASN A 221 -19.04 6.70 -12.09
CA ASN A 221 -18.44 8.03 -12.00
C ASN A 221 -17.62 8.25 -10.72
N ILE A 222 -17.10 7.19 -10.09
CA ILE A 222 -16.20 7.31 -8.95
C ILE A 222 -14.79 7.58 -9.50
N PRO A 223 -14.13 8.69 -9.12
CA PRO A 223 -12.80 9.00 -9.63
C PRO A 223 -11.78 7.92 -9.23
N VAL A 224 -11.26 7.23 -10.24
CA VAL A 224 -10.31 6.12 -10.05
C VAL A 224 -9.08 6.33 -10.92
N GLY A 225 -7.91 6.07 -10.35
CA GLY A 225 -6.63 6.03 -11.04
C GLY A 225 -5.81 4.81 -10.65
N ILE A 226 -4.60 4.73 -11.18
CA ILE A 226 -3.66 3.66 -10.81
C ILE A 226 -2.33 4.18 -10.29
N MET A 227 -1.69 3.35 -9.49
CA MET A 227 -0.28 3.49 -9.17
C MET A 227 0.47 2.29 -9.76
N ASN A 228 1.31 2.53 -10.78
CA ASN A 228 2.27 1.54 -11.23
C ASN A 228 3.47 1.55 -10.28
N ALA A 229 3.33 0.83 -9.16
CA ALA A 229 4.32 0.83 -8.10
C ALA A 229 4.45 -0.52 -7.38
N PRO A 230 5.68 -0.95 -7.10
CA PRO A 230 6.94 -0.36 -7.57
C PRO A 230 7.25 -0.82 -9.00
N ILE A 231 7.85 0.07 -9.78
CA ILE A 231 8.60 -0.32 -10.96
C ILE A 231 9.95 -0.88 -10.49
N ILE A 232 10.20 -2.16 -10.80
CA ILE A 232 11.41 -2.91 -10.51
C ILE A 232 12.12 -3.22 -11.84
N PRO A 233 13.27 -2.57 -12.10
CA PRO A 233 14.12 -2.89 -13.24
C PRO A 233 14.46 -4.37 -13.32
N GLY A 234 14.46 -4.92 -14.54
CA GLY A 234 14.69 -6.35 -14.78
C GLY A 234 13.55 -7.30 -14.40
N LEU A 235 12.50 -6.84 -13.69
CA LEU A 235 11.33 -7.66 -13.36
C LEU A 235 10.04 -7.21 -14.08
N ASN A 236 9.56 -5.97 -13.88
CA ASN A 236 8.24 -5.54 -14.40
C ASN A 236 8.26 -4.21 -15.19
N HIS A 237 9.37 -3.47 -15.20
CA HIS A 237 9.46 -2.16 -15.87
C HIS A 237 9.04 -2.13 -17.35
N HIS A 238 9.21 -3.25 -18.07
CA HIS A 238 8.82 -3.39 -19.46
C HIS A 238 7.29 -3.46 -19.66
N GLU A 239 6.53 -3.80 -18.61
CA GLU A 239 5.07 -3.89 -18.63
C GLU A 239 4.38 -2.54 -18.51
N THR A 240 5.10 -1.47 -18.13
CA THR A 240 4.55 -0.13 -17.88
C THR A 240 3.63 0.36 -19.00
N PRO A 241 3.97 0.27 -20.31
CA PRO A 241 3.07 0.68 -21.38
C PRO A 241 1.74 -0.08 -21.39
N LEU A 242 1.79 -1.40 -21.20
CA LEU A 242 0.61 -2.26 -21.25
C LEU A 242 -0.26 -2.08 -20.00
N ILE A 243 0.34 -1.91 -18.82
CA ILE A 243 -0.37 -1.57 -17.57
C ILE A 243 -1.15 -0.26 -17.76
N LEU A 244 -0.48 0.78 -18.26
CA LEU A 244 -1.10 2.09 -18.48
C LEU A 244 -2.24 2.03 -19.50
N LYS A 245 -2.04 1.34 -20.62
CA LYS A 245 -3.10 1.13 -21.61
C LYS A 245 -4.28 0.39 -20.99
N SER A 246 -4.05 -0.76 -20.36
CA SER A 246 -5.11 -1.62 -19.81
C SER A 246 -5.91 -0.91 -18.72
N ALA A 247 -5.25 -0.14 -17.85
CA ALA A 247 -5.91 0.65 -16.82
C ALA A 247 -6.76 1.78 -17.42
N SER A 248 -6.24 2.47 -18.43
CA SER A 248 -6.98 3.51 -19.14
C SER A 248 -8.19 2.94 -19.89
N ASP A 249 -8.04 1.79 -20.56
CA ASP A 249 -9.12 1.09 -21.25
C ASP A 249 -10.23 0.69 -20.26
N ALA A 250 -9.86 0.33 -19.02
CA ALA A 250 -10.79 0.05 -17.93
C ALA A 250 -11.43 1.31 -17.30
N GLY A 251 -11.05 2.53 -17.73
CA GLY A 251 -11.64 3.77 -17.25
C GLY A 251 -10.86 4.52 -16.16
N ALA A 252 -9.62 4.13 -15.86
CA ALA A 252 -8.76 4.91 -14.97
C ALA A 252 -8.47 6.30 -15.56
N GLN A 253 -8.61 7.34 -14.75
CA GLN A 253 -8.55 8.74 -15.18
C GLN A 253 -7.15 9.36 -15.06
N PHE A 254 -6.34 8.84 -14.15
CA PHE A 254 -4.98 9.31 -13.88
C PHE A 254 -4.06 8.14 -13.49
N ALA A 255 -2.75 8.35 -13.60
CA ALA A 255 -1.75 7.37 -13.24
C ALA A 255 -0.51 8.02 -12.60
N GLY A 256 0.01 7.37 -11.57
CA GLY A 256 1.32 7.65 -10.98
C GLY A 256 2.24 6.43 -11.04
N TYR A 257 3.53 6.64 -10.76
CA TYR A 257 4.48 5.55 -10.53
C TYR A 257 5.44 5.89 -9.39
N THR A 258 6.02 4.85 -8.82
CA THR A 258 7.26 4.94 -8.05
C THR A 258 8.19 3.82 -8.47
N VAL A 259 9.49 4.03 -8.35
CA VAL A 259 10.47 2.95 -8.48
C VAL A 259 10.65 2.23 -7.16
N VAL A 260 11.13 0.98 -7.22
CA VAL A 260 11.44 0.21 -6.02
C VAL A 260 12.50 0.90 -5.16
N ARG A 261 12.29 0.88 -3.85
CA ARG A 261 13.20 1.46 -2.87
C ARG A 261 13.24 0.58 -1.63
N LEU A 262 14.43 0.07 -1.31
CA LEU A 262 14.64 -0.98 -0.31
C LEU A 262 15.29 -0.43 0.96
N ASN A 263 14.61 0.52 1.64
CA ASN A 263 15.13 1.16 2.85
C ASN A 263 15.14 0.23 4.06
N GLY A 264 16.16 0.34 4.91
CA GLY A 264 16.23 -0.41 6.17
C GLY A 264 16.28 -1.92 5.94
N GLN A 265 15.52 -2.67 6.73
CA GLN A 265 15.50 -4.13 6.68
C GLN A 265 14.93 -4.72 5.37
N ILE A 266 14.26 -3.89 4.57
CA ILE A 266 13.68 -4.30 3.29
C ILE A 266 14.77 -4.76 2.30
N SER A 267 15.97 -4.18 2.36
CA SER A 267 17.08 -4.60 1.49
C SER A 267 17.46 -6.06 1.72
N THR A 268 17.59 -6.47 2.99
CA THR A 268 17.90 -7.85 3.39
C THR A 268 16.78 -8.81 2.97
N ILE A 269 15.53 -8.48 3.28
CA ILE A 269 14.36 -9.30 2.93
C ILE A 269 14.25 -9.48 1.41
N PHE A 270 14.38 -8.38 0.67
CA PHE A 270 14.24 -8.42 -0.78
C PHE A 270 15.41 -9.14 -1.44
N LYS A 271 16.64 -8.98 -0.94
CA LYS A 271 17.81 -9.72 -1.44
C LYS A 271 17.66 -11.22 -1.27
N ASP A 272 17.27 -11.67 -0.06
CA ASP A 272 17.01 -13.08 0.23
C ASP A 272 15.94 -13.66 -0.70
N TRP A 273 14.82 -12.95 -0.87
CA TRP A 273 13.77 -13.34 -1.79
C TRP A 273 14.25 -13.39 -3.25
N LEU A 274 15.01 -12.39 -3.70
CA LEU A 274 15.48 -12.28 -5.06
C LEU A 274 16.45 -13.41 -5.43
N GLU A 275 17.38 -13.75 -4.54
CA GLU A 275 18.34 -14.84 -4.72
C GLU A 275 17.67 -16.22 -4.74
N LYS A 276 16.64 -16.41 -3.91
CA LYS A 276 15.84 -17.66 -3.88
C LYS A 276 14.93 -17.81 -5.09
N THR A 277 14.34 -16.72 -5.56
CA THR A 277 13.26 -16.75 -6.57
C THR A 277 13.78 -16.59 -7.99
N PHE A 278 14.85 -15.82 -8.18
CA PHE A 278 15.42 -15.49 -9.48
C PHE A 278 16.96 -15.59 -9.47
N PRO A 279 17.54 -16.75 -9.14
CA PRO A 279 18.99 -16.90 -8.95
C PRO A 279 19.79 -16.52 -10.20
N ASP A 280 19.26 -16.80 -11.39
CA ASP A 280 19.85 -16.53 -12.71
C ASP A 280 19.98 -15.03 -13.03
N ARG A 281 19.08 -14.20 -12.49
CA ARG A 281 19.04 -12.74 -12.77
C ARG A 281 19.13 -11.85 -11.53
N ALA A 282 19.29 -12.42 -10.34
CA ALA A 282 19.35 -11.70 -9.07
C ALA A 282 20.39 -10.59 -9.09
N LYS A 283 21.63 -10.90 -9.52
CA LYS A 283 22.73 -9.91 -9.61
C LYS A 283 22.39 -8.76 -10.55
N LYS A 284 21.75 -9.06 -11.69
CA LYS A 284 21.35 -8.04 -12.68
C LYS A 284 20.27 -7.13 -12.12
N VAL A 285 19.21 -7.69 -11.55
CA VAL A 285 18.11 -6.92 -10.94
C VAL A 285 18.64 -6.05 -9.80
N TRP A 286 19.46 -6.61 -8.91
CA TRP A 286 20.06 -5.89 -7.80
C TRP A 286 20.90 -4.68 -8.27
N ASN A 287 21.75 -4.88 -9.27
CA ASN A 287 22.59 -3.80 -9.81
C ASN A 287 21.76 -2.70 -10.51
N LEU A 288 20.68 -3.05 -11.21
CA LEU A 288 19.79 -2.04 -11.79
C LEU A 288 19.04 -1.25 -10.72
N ILE A 289 18.63 -1.88 -9.62
CA ILE A 289 18.08 -1.16 -8.46
C ILE A 289 19.14 -0.22 -7.89
N ARG A 290 20.41 -0.66 -7.81
CA ARG A 290 21.52 0.19 -7.37
C ARG A 290 21.72 1.41 -8.27
N GLU A 291 21.63 1.23 -9.58
CA GLU A 291 21.75 2.33 -10.55
C GLU A 291 20.68 3.41 -10.31
N LEU A 292 19.46 3.02 -9.93
CA LEU A 292 18.38 3.97 -9.63
C LEU A 292 18.64 4.83 -8.39
N HIS A 293 19.51 4.43 -7.47
CA HIS A 293 19.77 5.17 -6.23
C HIS A 293 21.28 5.34 -5.97
N GLU A 294 22.02 5.81 -6.99
CA GLU A 294 23.45 6.20 -6.89
C GLU A 294 24.37 5.11 -6.31
N GLY A 295 24.15 3.86 -6.72
CA GLY A 295 24.94 2.73 -6.25
C GLY A 295 24.42 2.10 -4.95
N ASN A 296 23.31 2.58 -4.39
CA ASN A 296 22.62 2.00 -3.23
C ASN A 296 21.27 1.40 -3.63
N VAL A 297 20.70 0.51 -2.82
CA VAL A 297 19.33 -0.01 -3.07
C VAL A 297 18.26 0.76 -2.30
N ASN A 298 18.68 1.75 -1.52
CA ASN A 298 17.84 2.60 -0.69
C ASN A 298 18.10 4.06 -1.03
N ASP A 299 17.14 4.91 -0.65
CA ASP A 299 17.29 6.35 -0.81
C ASP A 299 16.48 7.10 0.25
N SER A 300 17.04 8.20 0.73
CA SER A 300 16.44 9.12 1.70
C SER A 300 16.20 10.51 1.11
N GLN A 301 16.82 10.84 -0.03
CA GLN A 301 16.70 12.17 -0.63
C GLN A 301 15.29 12.42 -1.18
N PHE A 302 14.65 13.50 -0.74
CA PHE A 302 13.37 13.94 -1.28
C PHE A 302 13.48 14.26 -2.77
N GLY A 303 12.39 14.07 -3.51
CA GLY A 303 12.30 14.24 -4.96
C GLY A 303 12.90 13.06 -5.74
N ARG A 304 14.01 12.49 -5.27
CA ARG A 304 14.73 11.39 -5.91
C ARG A 304 14.22 10.02 -5.49
N ARG A 305 14.08 9.77 -4.18
CA ARG A 305 13.80 8.45 -3.61
C ARG A 305 12.57 7.71 -4.17
N MET A 306 11.60 8.43 -4.74
CA MET A 306 10.40 7.83 -5.36
C MET A 306 10.53 7.61 -6.86
N LYS A 307 11.39 8.37 -7.55
CA LYS A 307 11.51 8.39 -9.01
C LYS A 307 12.80 7.73 -9.52
N GLY A 308 13.78 7.57 -8.64
CA GLY A 308 15.15 7.17 -8.98
C GLY A 308 15.92 8.30 -9.67
N ASP A 309 17.19 8.04 -9.91
CA ASP A 309 18.11 8.90 -10.65
C ASP A 309 18.94 8.07 -11.65
N GLY A 310 19.65 8.77 -12.54
CA GLY A 310 20.49 8.16 -13.56
C GLY A 310 19.73 7.76 -14.84
N LYS A 311 20.48 7.19 -15.78
CA LYS A 311 20.01 6.91 -17.16
C LYS A 311 18.81 5.95 -17.16
N PHE A 312 18.83 4.92 -16.32
CA PHE A 312 17.72 3.98 -16.26
C PHE A 312 16.44 4.61 -15.67
N ALA A 313 16.56 5.50 -14.68
CA ALA A 313 15.42 6.25 -14.14
C ALA A 313 14.81 7.18 -15.21
N GLU A 314 15.64 7.81 -16.05
CA GLU A 314 15.16 8.59 -17.18
C GLU A 314 14.40 7.75 -18.20
N VAL A 315 14.86 6.53 -18.49
CA VAL A 315 14.15 5.60 -19.38
C VAL A 315 12.78 5.26 -18.82
N ILE A 316 12.71 4.88 -17.53
CA ILE A 316 11.43 4.60 -16.85
C ILE A 316 10.51 5.82 -16.91
N LYS A 317 11.03 7.00 -16.57
CA LYS A 317 10.28 8.26 -16.59
C LYS A 317 9.73 8.56 -17.97
N LYS A 318 10.55 8.52 -19.02
CA LYS A 318 10.13 8.78 -20.41
C LYS A 318 9.10 7.75 -20.86
N LEU A 319 9.33 6.46 -20.59
CA LEU A 319 8.40 5.38 -20.93
C LEU A 319 7.04 5.60 -20.27
N PHE A 320 7.03 5.93 -18.98
CA PHE A 320 5.82 6.21 -18.23
C PHE A 320 5.12 7.48 -18.76
N GLU A 321 5.84 8.59 -18.95
CA GLU A 321 5.26 9.86 -19.38
C GLU A 321 4.67 9.80 -20.78
N ILE A 322 5.35 9.16 -21.74
CA ILE A 322 4.86 9.00 -23.11
C ILE A 322 3.55 8.22 -23.11
N ASN A 323 3.51 7.07 -22.40
CA ASN A 323 2.31 6.24 -22.34
C ASN A 323 1.19 6.89 -21.52
N ARG A 324 1.53 7.62 -20.44
CA ARG A 324 0.54 8.39 -19.68
C ARG A 324 -0.12 9.45 -20.56
N ARG A 325 0.66 10.23 -21.31
CA ARG A 325 0.13 11.24 -22.26
C ARG A 325 -0.71 10.61 -23.38
N LYS A 326 -0.34 9.40 -23.80
CA LYS A 326 -1.04 8.68 -24.87
C LYS A 326 -2.41 8.15 -24.44
N TYR A 327 -2.50 7.58 -23.23
CA TYR A 327 -3.71 6.86 -22.80
C TYR A 327 -4.61 7.69 -21.86
N PHE A 328 -4.05 8.50 -20.97
CA PHE A 328 -4.82 9.19 -19.93
C PHE A 328 -5.21 10.61 -20.33
N LYS A 329 -6.46 10.99 -20.03
CA LYS A 329 -7.00 12.33 -20.30
C LYS A 329 -6.49 13.39 -19.31
N SER A 330 -6.28 13.02 -18.05
CA SER A 330 -5.75 13.91 -17.01
C SER A 330 -4.32 13.53 -16.64
N LYS A 331 -3.49 14.54 -16.34
CA LYS A 331 -2.15 14.32 -15.78
C LYS A 331 -2.19 14.01 -14.28
N ASP A 332 -3.15 14.59 -13.58
CA ASP A 332 -3.20 14.63 -12.12
C ASP A 332 -4.48 13.99 -11.58
N ALA A 333 -4.40 13.53 -10.33
CA ALA A 333 -5.56 13.10 -9.57
C ALA A 333 -6.54 14.26 -9.37
N PRO A 334 -7.85 13.99 -9.23
CA PRO A 334 -8.83 15.04 -8.96
C PRO A 334 -8.50 15.79 -7.67
N LYS A 335 -8.67 17.12 -7.69
CA LYS A 335 -8.60 17.94 -6.48
C LYS A 335 -9.91 17.79 -5.71
N LEU A 336 -9.87 17.12 -4.57
CA LEU A 336 -11.05 16.90 -3.74
C LEU A 336 -11.48 18.18 -3.01
N SER A 337 -12.78 18.37 -2.84
CA SER A 337 -13.37 19.52 -2.15
C SER A 337 -13.30 19.37 -0.62
N THR A 338 -13.11 20.48 0.09
CA THR A 338 -13.27 20.56 1.55
C THR A 338 -14.51 21.36 1.95
N ASP A 339 -15.26 21.88 0.99
CA ASP A 339 -16.29 22.90 1.21
C ASP A 339 -17.61 22.32 1.74
N HIS A 340 -17.78 21.00 1.63
CA HIS A 340 -19.01 20.32 2.00
C HIS A 340 -19.04 19.81 3.44
N PHE A 341 -18.00 20.07 4.24
CA PHE A 341 -17.85 19.52 5.59
C PHE A 341 -19.02 19.90 6.52
N ARG A 342 -19.51 18.92 7.29
CA ARG A 342 -20.66 19.05 8.20
C ARG A 342 -20.29 18.67 9.62
N LYS A 343 -20.22 19.65 10.52
CA LYS A 343 -19.77 19.44 11.91
C LYS A 343 -20.77 18.70 12.81
N PHE A 344 -22.07 18.75 12.50
CA PHE A 344 -23.12 18.20 13.37
C PHE A 344 -23.96 17.07 12.75
N GLY A 345 -23.61 16.57 11.57
CA GLY A 345 -24.38 15.50 10.91
C GLY A 345 -25.84 15.83 10.61
N ASN A 346 -26.32 17.05 10.90
CA ASN A 346 -27.68 17.47 10.59
C ASN A 346 -27.82 17.57 9.06
N TYR A 347 -28.79 16.83 8.53
CA TYR A 347 -29.37 17.16 7.24
C TYR A 347 -29.80 18.62 7.33
N SER A 348 -29.31 19.46 6.42
CA SER A 348 -29.79 20.83 6.30
C SER A 348 -31.28 20.76 6.02
N LEU A 349 -32.10 20.99 7.05
CA LEU A 349 -33.52 21.26 6.92
C LEU A 349 -33.66 22.67 6.37
N PHE A 350 -33.43 22.82 5.06
CA PHE A 350 -33.89 23.94 4.26
C PHE A 350 -34.19 23.44 2.86
#